data_AF-A0A4C2EKJ9-F1
#
_entry.id   AF-A0A4C2EKJ9-F1
#
_cell.length_a   1.000
_cell.length_b   1.000
_cell.length_c   1.000
_cell.angle_alpha   90.00
_cell.angle_beta   90.00
_cell.angle_gamma   90.00
#
_symmetry.space_group_name_H-M   'P 1'
#
loop_
_entity.id
_entity.type
_entity.pdbx_description
1 polymer ?
#
loop_
_entity_poly.entity_id
_entity_poly.type
_entity_poly.pdbx_seq_one_letter_code
_entity_poly.pdbx_strand_id
1 'polypeptide(L)' 'MTTTAEILSKYGLTRETVTQYIDAITRMNQTQTAEEIEVSRDTINRYKNAFKEMNAQERLLLISNLTQEKLLSQTNR' A
#
# COMPACT_ATOMS: atom_id res chain seq x y z
N MET A 1 18.34 8.02 5.16
CA MET A 1 17.37 6.93 5.38
C MET A 1 16.11 7.31 4.65
N THR A 2 15.64 6.51 3.70
CA THR A 2 14.40 6.78 2.97
C THR A 2 13.20 6.58 3.90
N THR A 3 12.32 7.56 3.98
CA THR A 3 11.11 7.56 4.80
C THR A 3 9.91 7.09 4.00
N THR A 4 8.85 6.65 4.68
CA THR A 4 7.58 6.28 4.03
C THR A 4 7.01 7.42 3.16
N ALA A 5 7.12 8.67 3.62
CA ALA A 5 6.64 9.83 2.86
C ALA A 5 7.42 10.03 1.55
N GLU A 6 8.74 9.83 1.58
CA GLU A 6 9.59 9.91 0.39
C GLU A 6 9.26 8.79 -0.61
N ILE A 7 8.97 7.57 -0.14
CA ILE A 7 8.56 6.46 -1.01
C ILE A 7 7.20 6.77 -1.66
N LEU A 8 6.21 7.21 -0.88
CA LEU A 8 4.89 7.56 -1.40
C LEU A 8 4.99 8.65 -2.46
N SER A 9 5.77 9.71 -2.20
CA SER A 9 5.98 10.80 -3.14
C SER A 9 6.72 10.35 -4.41
N LYS A 10 7.76 9.52 -4.27
CA LYS A 10 8.59 9.02 -5.38
C LYS A 10 7.76 8.25 -6.41
N TYR A 11 6.78 7.48 -5.94
CA TYR A 11 5.95 6.62 -6.79
C TYR A 11 4.56 7.21 -7.10
N GLY A 12 4.29 8.46 -6.68
CA GLY A 12 3.00 9.11 -6.92
C GLY A 12 1.82 8.39 -6.24
N LEU A 13 2.06 7.87 -5.04
CA LEU A 13 1.11 7.06 -4.29
C LEU A 13 0.48 7.85 -3.14
N THR A 14 -0.81 7.66 -2.94
CA THR A 14 -1.52 8.15 -1.75
C THR A 14 -1.38 7.16 -0.60
N ARG A 15 -1.22 7.67 0.62
CA ARG A 15 -1.09 6.84 1.83
C ARG A 15 -2.29 5.92 2.03
N GLU A 16 -3.50 6.47 1.91
CA GLU A 16 -4.76 5.76 2.11
C GLU A 16 -4.91 4.56 1.16
N THR A 17 -4.79 4.80 -0.15
CA THR A 17 -4.93 3.74 -1.15
C THR A 17 -3.80 2.72 -1.07
N VAL A 18 -2.58 3.11 -0.67
CA VAL A 18 -1.49 2.14 -0.46
C VAL A 18 -1.79 1.24 0.73
N THR A 19 -2.27 1.79 1.84
CA THR A 19 -2.65 0.99 3.02
C THR A 19 -3.73 -0.02 2.68
N GLN A 20 -4.76 0.41 1.94
CA GLN A 20 -5.82 -0.48 1.45
C GLN A 20 -5.27 -1.55 0.50
N TYR A 21 -4.40 -1.15 -0.44
CA TYR A 21 -3.77 -2.08 -1.39
C TYR A 21 -2.91 -3.12 -0.66
N ILE A 22 -2.13 -2.72 0.33
CA ILE A 22 -1.32 -3.63 1.17
C ILE A 22 -2.23 -4.62 1.90
N ASP A 23 -3.32 -4.16 2.51
CA ASP A 23 -4.28 -5.02 3.21
C ASP A 23 -4.93 -6.05 2.29
N ALA A 24 -5.23 -5.67 1.06
CA ALA A 24 -5.89 -6.56 0.13
C ALA A 24 -4.92 -7.61 -0.46
N ILE A 25 -3.66 -7.24 -0.72
CA ILE A 25 -2.64 -8.21 -1.17
C ILE A 25 -2.21 -9.16 -0.04
N THR A 26 -2.24 -8.75 1.24
CA THR A 26 -1.96 -9.65 2.36
C THR A 26 -3.10 -10.63 2.63
N ARG A 27 -4.35 -10.30 2.25
CA ARG A 27 -5.53 -11.18 2.33
C ARG A 27 -5.69 -12.13 1.13
N MET A 28 -4.67 -12.22 0.26
CA MET A 28 -4.55 -13.16 -0.89
C MET A 28 -5.57 -13.04 -2.04
N ASN A 29 -6.58 -12.16 -2.00
CA ASN A 29 -7.61 -12.11 -3.05
C ASN A 29 -7.49 -10.87 -3.95
N GLN A 30 -6.59 -10.95 -4.94
CA GLN A 30 -6.23 -9.86 -5.87
C GLN A 30 -7.40 -9.28 -6.67
N THR A 31 -8.43 -10.07 -6.97
CA THR A 31 -9.61 -9.62 -7.73
C THR A 31 -10.57 -8.81 -6.86
N GLN A 32 -10.74 -9.21 -5.58
CA GLN A 32 -11.54 -8.46 -4.61
C GLN A 32 -10.86 -7.14 -4.21
N THR A 33 -9.53 -7.06 -4.31
CA THR A 33 -8.76 -5.83 -4.00
C THR A 33 -9.24 -4.59 -4.75
N ALA A 34 -9.64 -4.69 -6.02
CA ALA A 34 -10.13 -3.51 -6.76
C ALA A 34 -11.54 -3.09 -6.31
N GLU A 35 -12.39 -4.08 -5.99
CA GLU A 35 -13.77 -3.87 -5.56
C GLU A 35 -13.87 -3.41 -4.10
N GLU A 36 -12.96 -3.87 -3.23
CA GLU A 36 -12.89 -3.51 -1.80
C GLU A 36 -12.35 -2.10 -1.55
N ILE A 37 -11.60 -1.54 -2.50
CA ILE A 37 -10.87 -0.28 -2.35
C ILE A 37 -11.60 0.89 -3.05
N GLU A 38 -12.71 0.62 -3.75
CA GLU A 38 -13.49 1.63 -4.51
C GLU A 38 -12.63 2.47 -5.49
N VAL A 39 -11.53 1.90 -6.00
CA VAL A 39 -10.63 2.59 -6.93
C VAL A 39 -10.65 1.95 -8.32
N SER A 40 -10.39 2.77 -9.34
CA SER A 40 -10.32 2.30 -10.73
C SER A 40 -9.27 1.18 -10.92
N ARG A 41 -9.51 0.29 -11.89
CA ARG A 41 -8.55 -0.74 -12.30
C ARG A 41 -7.19 -0.14 -12.71
N ASP A 42 -7.17 1.05 -13.29
CA ASP A 42 -5.95 1.76 -13.67
C ASP A 42 -5.14 2.22 -12.45
N THR A 43 -5.82 2.62 -11.37
CA THR A 43 -5.17 2.93 -10.09
C THR A 43 -4.50 1.68 -9.51
N ILE A 44 -5.20 0.55 -9.50
CA ILE A 44 -4.61 -0.72 -9.04
C ILE A 44 -3.40 -1.13 -9.88
N ASN A 45 -3.49 -1.02 -11.21
CA ASN A 45 -2.37 -1.33 -12.10
C ASN A 45 -1.16 -0.43 -11.87
N ARG A 46 -1.38 0.87 -11.64
CA ARG A 46 -0.31 1.82 -11.27
C ARG A 46 0.38 1.40 -9.97
N TYR A 47 -0.39 1.01 -8.96
CA TYR A 47 0.15 0.64 -7.65
C TYR A 47 0.88 -0.71 -7.72
N LYS A 48 0.35 -1.67 -8.46
CA LYS A 48 1.03 -2.94 -8.76
C LYS A 48 2.38 -2.73 -9.45
N ASN A 49 2.42 -1.83 -10.42
CA ASN A 49 3.67 -1.49 -11.11
C ASN A 49 4.63 -0.76 -10.19
N ALA A 50 4.17 0.23 -9.41
CA ALA A 50 4.99 0.91 -8.42
C ALA A 50 5.62 -0.07 -7.41
N PHE A 51 4.85 -1.04 -6.90
CA PHE A 51 5.38 -2.09 -6.03
C PHE A 51 6.49 -2.90 -6.72
N LYS A 52 6.31 -3.28 -8.00
CA LYS A 52 7.33 -4.01 -8.77
C LYS A 52 8.64 -3.22 -8.93
N GLU A 53 8.55 -1.90 -9.10
CA GLU A 53 9.69 -0.99 -9.23
C GLU A 53 10.39 -0.67 -7.89
N MET A 54 9.77 -1.01 -6.75
CA MET A 54 10.40 -0.85 -5.43
C MET A 54 11.44 -1.94 -5.20
N ASN A 55 12.59 -1.56 -4.63
CA ASN A 55 13.53 -2.54 -4.12
C ASN A 55 13.00 -3.23 -2.85
N ALA A 56 13.63 -4.33 -2.45
CA ALA A 56 13.17 -5.15 -1.32
C ALA A 56 13.12 -4.36 0.01
N GLN A 57 14.04 -3.43 0.24
CA GLN A 57 14.09 -2.62 1.47
C GLN A 57 12.97 -1.56 1.48
N GLU A 58 12.77 -0.85 0.36
CA GLU A 58 11.67 0.12 0.20
C GLU A 58 10.32 -0.55 0.40
N ARG A 59 10.13 -1.73 -0.22
CA ARG A 59 8.87 -2.47 -0.11
C ARG A 59 8.62 -2.97 1.31
N LEU A 60 9.65 -3.50 1.98
CA LEU A 60 9.53 -3.98 3.36
C LEU A 60 9.17 -2.84 4.32
N LEU A 61 9.86 -1.70 4.22
CA LEU A 61 9.63 -0.53 5.06
C LEU A 61 8.22 0.03 4.88
N LEU A 62 7.73 0.08 3.63
CA LEU A 62 6.39 0.57 3.33
C LEU A 62 5.32 -0.35 3.94
N ILE A 63 5.46 -1.66 3.78
CA ILE A 63 4.53 -2.66 4.33
C ILE A 63 4.55 -2.63 5.86
N SER A 64 5.73 -2.61 6.49
CA SER A 64 5.84 -2.64 7.95
C SER A 64 5.16 -1.44 8.59
N ASN A 65 5.46 -0.22 8.11
CA ASN A 65 4.96 1.00 8.71
C ASN A 65 3.45 1.15 8.55
N LEU A 66 2.93 0.93 7.34
CA LEU A 66 1.50 1.11 7.09
C LEU A 66 0.64 0.02 7.76
N THR A 67 1.18 -1.20 7.90
CA THR A 67 0.51 -2.25 8.68
C THR A 67 0.48 -1.89 10.17
N GLN A 68 1.59 -1.40 10.74
CA GLN A 68 1.64 -0.97 12.14
C GLN A 68 0.69 0.21 12.41
N GLU A 69 0.68 1.22 11.54
CA GLU A 69 -0.24 2.37 11.66
C GLU A 69 -1.71 1.91 11.68
N LYS A 70 -2.08 0.98 10.80
CA LYS A 70 -3.42 0.43 10.75
C LYS A 70 -3.77 -0.32 12.04
N LEU A 71 -2.89 -1.21 12.52
CA LEU A 71 -3.11 -1.95 13.76
C LEU A 71 -3.30 -1.00 14.95
N LEU A 72 -2.47 0.04 15.06
CA LEU A 72 -2.60 1.06 16.10
C LEU A 72 -3.93 1.84 15.99
N SER A 73 -4.37 2.16 14.77
CA SER A 73 -5.66 2.83 14.55
C SER A 73 -6.87 1.96 14.90
N GLN A 74 -6.75 0.64 14.79
CA GLN A 74 -7.81 -0.32 15.14
C GLN A 74 -7.88 -0.58 16.65
N THR A 75 -6.73 -0.60 17.34
CA THR A 75 -6.66 -0.75 18.80
C THR A 75 -7.17 0.48 19.54
N ASN A 76 -7.09 1.67 18.93
CA ASN A 76 -7.54 2.93 19.51
C ASN A 76 -9.01 3.29 19.19
N ARG A 77 -9.80 2.34 18.67
CA ARG A 77 -11.24 2.45 18.43
C ARG A 77 -12.00 1.50 19.34
#